data_AF-A0A812P9V1-F1
#
_entry.id   AF-A0A812P9V1-F1
#
_cell.length_a   1.000
_cell.length_b   1.000
_cell.length_c   1.000
_cell.angle_alpha   90.00
_cell.angle_beta   90.00
_cell.angle_gamma   90.00
#
_symmetry.space_group_name_H-M   'P 1'
#
loop_
_entity.id
_entity.type
_entity.pdbx_description
1 polymer ?
#
loop_
_entity_poly.entity_id
_entity_poly.type
_entity_poly.pdbx_seq_one_letter_code
_entity_poly.pdbx_strand_id
1 'polypeptide(L)'
;MAELCADNGPARLGDADKVKALVAARADLAATEPLEGRAAVHQAAIGGHAEVLRILARARADLGARDVRRLCAVHLAADAGQVDVLRFLRSADPHLLDAPDGAGKSAVHRAAQRGRIDVLETLEELGVDLFAEAPSGKTAAHFAAEAGQSKVLEFLPP
;
A
#
# COMPACT_ATOMS: atom_id res chain seq x y z
N MET A 1 -32.73 1.45 -8.71
CA MET A 1 -31.42 0.77 -8.89
C MET A 1 -30.37 1.76 -8.44
N ALA A 2 -30.09 1.81 -7.13
CA ALA A 2 -29.25 2.88 -6.56
C ALA A 2 -27.81 2.70 -7.03
N GLU A 3 -27.32 3.65 -7.83
CA GLU A 3 -25.89 3.93 -7.99
C GLU A 3 -25.34 4.37 -6.62
N LEU A 4 -24.99 3.42 -5.76
CA LEU A 4 -24.08 3.69 -4.66
C LEU A 4 -22.68 3.79 -5.26
N CYS A 5 -22.32 4.96 -5.79
CA CYS A 5 -20.90 5.33 -5.86
C CYS A 5 -20.38 5.21 -4.43
N ALA A 6 -19.50 4.24 -4.15
CA ALA A 6 -18.91 4.16 -2.82
C ALA A 6 -18.09 5.43 -2.60
N ASP A 7 -18.61 6.32 -1.75
CA ASP A 7 -17.83 7.41 -1.22
C ASP A 7 -16.66 6.80 -0.44
N ASN A 8 -15.48 6.79 -1.05
CA ASN A 8 -14.25 6.35 -0.39
C ASN A 8 -13.72 7.41 0.60
N GLY A 9 -14.43 8.53 0.76
CA GLY A 9 -14.14 9.63 1.69
C GLY A 9 -13.91 9.17 3.14
N PRO A 10 -14.79 8.36 3.74
CA PRO A 10 -14.58 7.81 5.09
C PRO A 10 -13.27 7.03 5.21
N ALA A 11 -12.92 6.21 4.22
CA ALA A 11 -11.67 5.46 4.24
C ALA A 11 -10.44 6.37 4.11
N ARG A 12 -10.53 7.42 3.27
CA ARG A 12 -9.49 8.45 3.12
C ARG A 12 -9.27 9.26 4.40
N LEU A 13 -10.34 9.54 5.14
CA LEU A 13 -10.31 10.32 6.38
C LEU A 13 -10.04 9.48 7.64
N GLY A 14 -10.04 8.15 7.52
CA GLY A 14 -9.84 7.26 8.68
C GLY A 14 -11.08 7.11 9.56
N ASP A 15 -12.26 7.48 9.06
CA ASP A 15 -13.52 7.44 9.81
C ASP A 15 -14.03 6.00 9.91
N ALA A 16 -13.48 5.27 10.88
CA ALA A 16 -13.76 3.85 11.11
C ALA A 16 -15.25 3.57 11.35
N ASP A 17 -15.98 4.48 12.00
CA ASP A 17 -17.40 4.27 12.31
C ASP A 17 -18.27 4.44 11.06
N LYS A 18 -17.98 5.44 10.22
CA LYS A 18 -18.64 5.54 8.91
C LYS A 18 -18.30 4.36 8.01
N VAL A 19 -17.06 3.87 8.02
CA VAL A 19 -16.70 2.66 7.25
C VAL A 19 -17.47 1.44 7.75
N LYS A 20 -17.61 1.23 9.07
CA LYS A 20 -18.44 0.15 9.63
C LYS A 20 -19.90 0.27 9.17
N ALA A 21 -20.46 1.48 9.17
CA ALA A 21 -21.82 1.73 8.72
C ALA A 21 -22.01 1.39 7.23
N LEU A 22 -21.05 1.77 6.38
CA LEU A 22 -21.06 1.42 4.95
C LEU A 22 -20.96 -0.10 4.72
N VAL A 23 -20.10 -0.79 5.47
CA VAL A 23 -20.00 -2.25 5.44
C VAL A 23 -21.31 -2.90 5.88
N ALA A 24 -21.93 -2.43 6.96
CA ALA A 24 -23.22 -2.93 7.44
C ALA A 24 -24.35 -2.70 6.42
N ALA A 25 -24.29 -1.60 5.66
CA ALA A 25 -25.19 -1.30 4.56
C ALA A 25 -24.90 -2.09 3.27
N ARG A 26 -23.90 -2.99 3.28
CA ARG A 26 -23.45 -3.76 2.10
C ARG A 26 -23.03 -2.88 0.93
N ALA A 27 -22.38 -1.75 1.21
CA ALA A 27 -21.76 -0.94 0.17
C ALA A 27 -20.75 -1.75 -0.63
N ASP A 28 -20.59 -1.44 -1.92
CA ASP A 28 -19.59 -2.07 -2.77
C ASP A 28 -18.18 -1.58 -2.39
N LEU A 29 -17.41 -2.44 -1.72
CA LEU A 29 -16.04 -2.14 -1.28
C LEU A 29 -15.03 -2.16 -2.43
N ALA A 30 -15.40 -2.68 -3.61
CA ALA A 30 -14.57 -2.69 -4.81
C ALA A 30 -14.76 -1.43 -5.66
N ALA A 31 -15.75 -0.59 -5.36
CA ALA A 31 -15.99 0.63 -6.10
C ALA A 31 -14.79 1.61 -6.00
N THR A 32 -14.35 2.06 -7.16
CA THR A 32 -13.15 2.88 -7.33
C THR A 32 -13.51 4.32 -7.70
N GLU A 33 -12.71 5.28 -7.26
CA GLU A 33 -12.80 6.63 -7.83
C GLU A 33 -12.27 6.64 -9.30
N PRO A 34 -12.75 7.56 -10.17
CA PRO A 34 -12.55 7.45 -11.61
C PRO A 34 -11.18 7.89 -12.14
N LEU A 35 -10.40 8.66 -11.39
CA LEU A 35 -9.14 9.26 -11.87
C LEU A 35 -7.97 8.30 -11.76
N GLU A 36 -7.80 7.65 -10.60
CA GLU A 36 -6.68 6.74 -10.31
C GLU A 36 -7.15 5.30 -10.09
N GLY A 37 -8.47 5.02 -10.13
CA GLY A 37 -9.01 3.69 -9.90
C GLY A 37 -8.85 3.23 -8.45
N ARG A 38 -8.84 4.15 -7.49
CA ARG A 38 -8.63 3.80 -6.08
C ARG A 38 -9.92 3.44 -5.35
N ALA A 39 -10.01 2.21 -4.89
CA ALA A 39 -11.00 1.74 -3.90
C ALA A 39 -10.66 2.18 -2.46
N ALA A 40 -11.57 1.91 -1.52
CA ALA A 40 -11.42 2.23 -0.09
C ALA A 40 -10.10 1.72 0.52
N VAL A 41 -9.65 0.52 0.16
CA VAL A 41 -8.39 -0.06 0.64
C VAL A 41 -7.16 0.78 0.27
N HIS A 42 -7.15 1.37 -0.92
CA HIS A 42 -6.06 2.23 -1.38
C HIS A 42 -6.04 3.53 -0.59
N GLN A 43 -7.21 4.15 -0.39
CA GLN A 43 -7.33 5.41 0.35
C GLN A 43 -6.94 5.26 1.83
N ALA A 44 -7.36 4.16 2.45
CA ALA A 44 -6.98 3.84 3.82
C ALA A 44 -5.47 3.58 3.95
N ALA A 45 -4.87 2.90 2.97
CA ALA A 45 -3.44 2.62 2.95
C ALA A 45 -2.58 3.89 2.79
N ILE A 46 -2.97 4.82 1.91
CA ILE A 46 -2.30 6.12 1.75
C ILE A 46 -2.40 6.94 3.05
N GLY A 47 -3.57 6.94 3.67
CA GLY A 47 -3.85 7.72 4.89
C GLY A 47 -3.27 7.14 6.18
N GLY A 48 -2.70 5.93 6.15
CA GLY A 48 -2.17 5.28 7.36
C GLY A 48 -3.26 4.66 8.24
N HIS A 49 -4.47 4.48 7.72
CA HIS A 49 -5.64 4.10 8.52
C HIS A 49 -5.74 2.58 8.69
N ALA A 50 -4.80 2.00 9.45
CA ALA A 50 -4.73 0.55 9.68
C ALA A 50 -6.03 -0.02 10.28
N GLU A 51 -6.74 0.74 11.14
CA GLU A 51 -8.02 0.27 11.68
C GLU A 51 -9.13 0.20 10.62
N VAL A 52 -9.17 1.16 9.68
CA VAL A 52 -10.08 1.08 8.54
C VAL A 52 -9.77 -0.15 7.69
N LEU A 53 -8.49 -0.44 7.43
CA LEU A 53 -8.09 -1.64 6.71
C LEU A 53 -8.49 -2.94 7.45
N ARG A 54 -8.40 -2.98 8.79
CA ARG A 54 -8.91 -4.12 9.57
C ARG A 54 -10.41 -4.32 9.38
N ILE A 55 -11.19 -3.25 9.37
CA ILE A 55 -12.65 -3.31 9.14
C ILE A 55 -12.93 -3.83 7.73
N LEU A 56 -12.26 -3.28 6.71
CA LEU A 56 -12.40 -3.69 5.31
C LEU A 56 -12.00 -5.16 5.11
N ALA A 57 -10.91 -5.61 5.71
CA ALA A 57 -10.46 -7.00 5.64
C ALA A 57 -11.45 -7.98 6.31
N ARG A 58 -12.02 -7.61 7.48
CA ARG A 58 -13.11 -8.39 8.12
C ARG A 58 -14.35 -8.47 7.23
N ALA A 59 -14.59 -7.43 6.43
CA ALA A 59 -15.64 -7.39 5.42
C ALA A 59 -15.28 -8.09 4.10
N ARG A 60 -14.14 -8.78 4.04
CA ARG A 60 -13.61 -9.49 2.85
C ARG A 60 -13.31 -8.58 1.67
N ALA A 61 -12.97 -7.31 1.90
CA ALA A 61 -12.41 -6.46 0.85
C ALA A 61 -11.07 -7.04 0.37
N ASP A 62 -10.81 -6.93 -0.93
CA ASP A 62 -9.55 -7.36 -1.53
C ASP A 62 -8.43 -6.36 -1.22
N LEU A 63 -7.53 -6.71 -0.29
CA LEU A 63 -6.34 -5.90 0.05
C LEU A 63 -5.30 -5.87 -1.09
N GLY A 64 -5.36 -6.86 -1.98
CA GLY A 64 -4.54 -6.97 -3.19
C GLY A 64 -5.13 -6.25 -4.41
N ALA A 65 -6.28 -5.59 -4.26
CA ALA A 65 -6.90 -4.81 -5.32
C ALA A 65 -5.88 -3.83 -5.93
N ARG A 66 -5.98 -3.62 -7.24
CA ARG A 66 -5.00 -2.87 -8.02
C ARG A 66 -5.64 -1.62 -8.62
N ASP A 67 -5.01 -0.48 -8.41
CA ASP A 67 -5.37 0.80 -9.04
C ASP A 67 -4.98 0.83 -10.54
N VAL A 68 -5.21 1.95 -11.25
CA VAL A 68 -4.91 2.04 -12.70
C VAL A 68 -3.42 1.87 -13.03
N ARG A 69 -2.52 2.07 -12.05
CA ARG A 69 -1.07 1.87 -12.18
C ARG A 69 -0.64 0.48 -11.71
N ARG A 70 -1.62 -0.39 -11.47
CA ARG A 70 -1.49 -1.71 -10.85
C ARG A 70 -0.87 -1.68 -9.46
N LEU A 71 -1.06 -0.60 -8.70
CA LEU A 71 -0.63 -0.50 -7.31
C LEU A 71 -1.72 -1.04 -6.39
N CYS A 72 -1.33 -1.91 -5.46
CA CYS A 72 -2.16 -2.30 -4.33
C CYS A 72 -1.79 -1.53 -3.06
N ALA A 73 -2.53 -1.80 -1.97
CA ALA A 73 -2.39 -1.14 -0.67
C ALA A 73 -0.94 -1.08 -0.17
N VAL A 74 -0.14 -2.14 -0.36
CA VAL A 74 1.25 -2.15 0.14
C VAL A 74 2.13 -1.10 -0.54
N HIS A 75 1.98 -0.92 -1.86
CA HIS A 75 2.81 0.01 -2.63
C HIS A 75 2.51 1.45 -2.20
N LEU A 76 1.23 1.74 -1.99
CA LEU A 76 0.77 3.06 -1.58
C LEU A 76 1.17 3.38 -0.14
N ALA A 77 1.08 2.40 0.76
CA ALA A 77 1.58 2.53 2.13
C ALA A 77 3.09 2.78 2.16
N ALA A 78 3.86 2.04 1.36
CA ALA A 78 5.31 2.21 1.25
C ALA A 78 5.69 3.58 0.65
N ASP A 79 5.00 4.04 -0.40
CA ASP A 79 5.20 5.38 -0.98
C ASP A 79 4.91 6.49 0.07
N ALA A 80 3.86 6.29 0.88
CA ALA A 80 3.37 7.26 1.85
C ALA A 80 4.09 7.22 3.22
N GLY A 81 4.88 6.19 3.54
CA GLY A 81 5.55 6.06 4.83
C GLY A 81 4.72 5.40 5.94
N GLN A 82 3.71 4.59 5.58
CA GLN A 82 2.70 4.11 6.53
C GLN A 82 3.07 2.75 7.13
N VAL A 83 4.01 2.74 8.08
CA VAL A 83 4.56 1.51 8.67
C VAL A 83 3.53 0.63 9.39
N ASP A 84 2.55 1.23 10.06
CA ASP A 84 1.49 0.47 10.76
C ASP A 84 0.56 -0.25 9.79
N VAL A 85 0.34 0.34 8.62
CA VAL A 85 -0.39 -0.31 7.52
C VAL A 85 0.40 -1.52 7.02
N LEU A 86 1.72 -1.40 6.82
CA LEU A 86 2.55 -2.51 6.35
C LEU A 86 2.55 -3.68 7.33
N ARG A 87 2.67 -3.40 8.63
CA ARG A 87 2.56 -4.41 9.69
C ARG A 87 1.20 -5.12 9.67
N PHE A 88 0.12 -4.35 9.51
CA PHE A 88 -1.21 -4.94 9.34
C PHE A 88 -1.29 -5.82 8.08
N LEU A 89 -0.84 -5.31 6.93
CA LEU A 89 -0.92 -6.02 5.65
C LEU A 89 -0.16 -7.35 5.69
N ARG A 90 1.05 -7.39 6.28
CA ARG A 90 1.78 -8.65 6.48
C ARG A 90 1.02 -9.65 7.34
N SER A 91 0.34 -9.18 8.39
CA SER A 91 -0.47 -10.04 9.26
C SER A 91 -1.73 -10.58 8.56
N ALA A 92 -2.29 -9.80 7.63
CA ALA A 92 -3.50 -10.15 6.90
C ALA A 92 -3.22 -11.07 5.70
N ASP A 93 -2.11 -10.85 4.99
CA ASP A 93 -1.65 -11.65 3.87
C ASP A 93 -0.11 -11.69 3.85
N PRO A 94 0.50 -12.85 4.19
CA PRO A 94 1.95 -13.01 4.20
C PRO A 94 2.62 -12.80 2.85
N HIS A 95 1.92 -12.86 1.71
CA HIS A 95 2.53 -12.73 0.38
C HIS A 95 2.36 -11.32 -0.22
N LEU A 96 1.53 -10.47 0.40
CA LEU A 96 1.19 -9.19 -0.19
C LEU A 96 2.35 -8.18 -0.20
N LEU A 97 3.32 -8.31 0.72
CA LEU A 97 4.46 -7.38 0.78
C LEU A 97 5.39 -7.47 -0.44
N ASP A 98 5.46 -8.65 -1.05
CA ASP A 98 6.34 -8.94 -2.18
C ASP A 98 5.63 -8.75 -3.53
N ALA A 99 4.36 -8.35 -3.51
CA ALA A 99 3.56 -8.16 -4.71
C ALA A 99 4.20 -7.12 -5.65
N PRO A 100 4.33 -7.41 -6.95
CA PRO A 100 4.87 -6.45 -7.92
C PRO A 100 3.77 -5.54 -8.51
N ASP A 101 4.11 -4.28 -8.72
CA ASP A 101 3.26 -3.29 -9.35
C ASP A 101 3.23 -3.34 -10.90
N GLY A 102 2.72 -2.28 -11.54
CA GLY A 102 2.71 -2.05 -12.98
C GLY A 102 4.08 -2.17 -13.67
N ALA A 103 5.12 -1.71 -13.00
CA ALA A 103 6.49 -1.66 -13.48
C ALA A 103 7.36 -2.80 -12.92
N GLY A 104 6.77 -3.75 -12.20
CA GLY A 104 7.50 -4.83 -11.54
C GLY A 104 8.23 -4.41 -10.26
N LYS A 105 7.93 -3.24 -9.71
CA LYS A 105 8.48 -2.78 -8.42
C LYS A 105 7.65 -3.33 -7.27
N SER A 106 8.32 -3.83 -6.23
CA SER A 106 7.72 -4.16 -4.93
C SER A 106 7.69 -2.94 -3.98
N ALA A 107 7.16 -3.13 -2.77
CA ALA A 107 7.15 -2.12 -1.70
C ALA A 107 8.55 -1.57 -1.36
N VAL A 108 9.57 -2.42 -1.35
CA VAL A 108 10.97 -2.05 -1.06
C VAL A 108 11.49 -1.03 -2.07
N HIS A 109 11.31 -1.31 -3.37
CA HIS A 109 11.77 -0.44 -4.45
C HIS A 109 11.10 0.94 -4.38
N ARG A 110 9.81 0.98 -4.02
CA ARG A 110 9.03 2.20 -3.84
C ARG A 110 9.53 3.00 -2.64
N ALA A 111 9.68 2.35 -1.49
CA ALA A 111 10.20 2.97 -0.27
C ALA A 111 11.59 3.60 -0.50
N ALA A 112 12.49 2.87 -1.14
CA ALA A 112 13.82 3.36 -1.49
C ALA A 112 13.78 4.55 -2.46
N GLN A 113 12.97 4.48 -3.51
CA GLN A 113 12.77 5.59 -4.45
C GLN A 113 12.23 6.86 -3.76
N ARG A 114 11.43 6.70 -2.70
CA ARG A 114 10.83 7.80 -1.92
C ARG A 114 11.67 8.26 -0.73
N GLY A 115 12.79 7.62 -0.43
CA GLY A 115 13.62 7.98 0.73
C GLY A 115 13.07 7.53 2.08
N ARG A 116 12.18 6.51 2.11
CA ARG A 116 11.47 6.04 3.31
C ARG A 116 12.27 4.99 4.07
N ILE A 117 13.26 5.43 4.84
CA ILE A 117 14.13 4.52 5.63
C ILE A 117 13.32 3.77 6.69
N ASP A 118 12.42 4.46 7.38
CA ASP A 118 11.48 3.88 8.35
C ASP A 118 10.65 2.72 7.77
N VAL A 119 10.21 2.85 6.52
CA VAL A 119 9.54 1.77 5.80
C VAL A 119 10.50 0.64 5.46
N LEU A 120 11.73 0.94 5.02
CA LEU A 120 12.72 -0.10 4.69
C LEU A 120 13.09 -0.92 5.93
N GLU A 121 13.36 -0.27 7.06
CA GLU A 121 13.58 -0.91 8.36
C GLU A 121 12.38 -1.79 8.74
N THR A 122 11.16 -1.26 8.61
CA THR A 122 9.94 -2.05 8.89
C THR A 122 9.79 -3.24 7.94
N LEU A 123 10.12 -3.10 6.65
CA LEU A 123 10.04 -4.20 5.69
C LEU A 123 11.08 -5.28 6.02
N GLU A 124 12.29 -4.90 6.44
CA GLU A 124 13.32 -5.82 6.94
C GLU A 124 12.88 -6.55 8.21
N GLU A 125 12.32 -5.83 9.19
CA GLU A 125 11.71 -6.42 10.40
C GLU A 125 10.62 -7.45 10.06
N LEU A 126 9.87 -7.21 8.99
CA LEU A 126 8.82 -8.11 8.49
C LEU A 126 9.36 -9.20 7.55
N GLY A 127 10.69 -9.36 7.44
CA GLY A 127 11.36 -10.41 6.69
C GLY A 127 11.31 -10.26 5.17
N VAL A 128 11.13 -9.04 4.65
CA VAL A 128 11.23 -8.76 3.22
C VAL A 128 12.70 -8.66 2.82
N ASP A 129 13.07 -9.29 1.70
CA ASP A 129 14.39 -9.12 1.11
C ASP A 129 14.55 -7.71 0.51
N LEU A 130 15.40 -6.88 1.13
CA LEU A 130 15.66 -5.52 0.66
C LEU A 130 16.51 -5.47 -0.62
N PHE A 131 17.18 -6.57 -0.97
CA PHE A 131 18.07 -6.66 -2.13
C PHE A 131 17.42 -7.33 -3.34
N ALA A 132 16.15 -7.72 -3.23
CA ALA A 132 15.39 -8.28 -4.34
C ALA A 132 15.45 -7.39 -5.58
N GLU A 133 15.65 -8.01 -6.74
CA GLU A 133 15.70 -7.31 -8.02
C GLU A 133 14.30 -7.18 -8.64
N ALA A 134 13.98 -5.99 -9.15
CA ALA A 134 12.89 -5.82 -10.08
C ALA A 134 13.20 -6.54 -11.41
N PRO A 135 12.20 -6.81 -12.29
CA PRO A 135 12.43 -7.43 -13.60
C PRO A 135 13.42 -6.69 -14.51
N SER A 136 13.73 -5.43 -14.22
CA SER A 136 14.76 -4.63 -14.90
C SER A 136 16.18 -4.92 -14.42
N GLY A 137 16.39 -5.82 -13.45
CA GLY A 137 17.67 -6.06 -12.77
C GLY A 137 18.05 -4.97 -11.76
N LYS A 138 17.13 -4.06 -11.41
CA LYS A 138 17.39 -2.96 -10.48
C LYS A 138 16.92 -3.32 -9.08
N THR A 139 17.81 -3.18 -8.10
CA THR A 139 17.51 -3.28 -6.66
C THR A 139 16.96 -1.97 -6.10
N ALA A 140 16.58 -1.97 -4.81
CA ALA A 140 16.17 -0.76 -4.09
C ALA A 140 17.22 0.36 -4.14
N ALA A 141 18.50 0.01 -3.97
CA ALA A 141 19.62 0.95 -4.02
C ALA A 141 19.72 1.66 -5.38
N HIS A 142 19.51 0.94 -6.49
CA HIS A 142 19.48 1.55 -7.82
C HIS A 142 18.38 2.62 -7.95
N PHE A 143 17.16 2.33 -7.47
CA PHE A 143 16.07 3.31 -7.51
C PHE A 143 16.28 4.48 -6.54
N ALA A 144 16.93 4.26 -5.40
CA ALA A 144 17.34 5.32 -4.49
C ALA A 144 18.36 6.26 -5.14
N ALA A 145 19.37 5.70 -5.84
CA ALA A 145 20.36 6.48 -6.58
C ALA A 145 19.72 7.31 -7.70
N GLU A 146 18.83 6.71 -8.50
CA GLU A 146 18.09 7.43 -9.56
C GLU A 146 17.24 8.59 -9.03
N ALA A 147 16.74 8.46 -7.79
CA ALA A 147 15.92 9.48 -7.14
C ALA A 147 16.73 10.45 -6.24
N GLY A 148 18.06 10.30 -6.15
CA GLY A 148 18.92 11.15 -5.32
C GLY A 148 18.75 10.94 -3.81
N GLN A 149 18.32 9.77 -3.37
CA GLN A 149 18.04 9.45 -1.96
C GLN A 149 19.32 9.00 -1.23
N SER A 150 20.26 9.92 -1.00
CA SER A 150 21.59 9.60 -0.46
C SER A 150 21.54 8.85 0.89
N LYS A 151 20.62 9.22 1.78
CA LYS A 151 20.47 8.54 3.09
C LYS A 151 20.02 7.09 2.94
N VAL A 152 19.22 6.77 1.91
CA VAL A 152 18.85 5.38 1.63
C VAL A 152 20.07 4.61 1.11
N LEU A 153 20.97 5.24 0.35
CA LEU A 153 22.20 4.57 -0.11
C LEU A 153 23.21 4.30 1.02
N GLU A 154 23.20 5.14 2.07
CA GLU A 154 23.96 4.86 3.29
C GLU A 154 23.38 3.65 4.05
N PHE A 155 22.05 3.47 4.01
CA PHE A 155 21.35 2.35 4.64
C PHE A 155 21.41 1.05 3.80
N LEU A 156 21.20 1.15 2.49
CA LEU A 156 21.24 0.08 1.48
C LEU A 156 22.31 0.41 0.44
N PRO A 157 23.58 0.07 0.71
CA PRO A 157 24.63 0.21 -0.28
C PRO A 157 24.35 -0.70 -1.50
N PRO A 158 24.86 -0.32 -2.69
CA PRO A 158 24.66 -1.06 -3.94
C PRO A 158 25.33 -2.44 -3.95
#